data_AF-A0A2E5E1P0-F1
#
_entry.id   AF-A0A2E5E1P0-F1
#
_cell.length_a   1.000
_cell.length_b   1.000
_cell.length_c   1.000
_cell.angle_alpha   90.00
_cell.angle_beta   90.00
_cell.angle_gamma   90.00
#
_symmetry.space_group_name_H-M   'P 1'
#
loop_
_entity.id
_entity.type
_entity.pdbx_description
1 polymer ?
#
loop_
_entity_poly.entity_id
_entity_poly.type
_entity_poly.pdbx_seq_one_letter_code
_entity_poly.pdbx_strand_id
1 'polypeptide(L)'
;QRFGDIGYHYAIDPAGRVWGCRPLTYQGAHVGGQNQGNLGIVVLGNFDKQSLNRAQQAAIMSFIAGESRRYAVSSSRIHTHQEMAPTACPGQVLQRYMVDIRRSGSLT
;
A
#
# COMPACT_ATOMS: atom_id res chain seq x y z
N GLN A 1 -7.56 2.37 20.53
CA GLN A 1 -7.74 0.92 20.39
C GLN A 1 -6.45 0.22 20.79
N ARG A 2 -6.52 -1.03 21.28
CA ARG A 2 -5.35 -1.88 21.48
C ARG A 2 -5.28 -2.87 20.32
N PHE A 3 -4.11 -2.99 19.68
CA PHE A 3 -3.89 -3.89 18.56
C PHE A 3 -3.07 -5.10 19.01
N GLY A 4 -3.35 -6.27 18.45
CA GLY A 4 -2.60 -7.50 18.74
C GLY A 4 -1.30 -7.65 17.95
N ASP A 5 -1.10 -6.83 16.92
CA ASP A 5 0.10 -6.81 16.06
C ASP A 5 0.12 -5.49 15.24
N ILE A 6 1.16 -5.26 14.44
CA ILE A 6 1.21 -4.22 13.40
C ILE A 6 -0.02 -4.31 12.48
N GLY A 7 -0.57 -3.15 12.10
CA GLY A 7 -1.84 -3.08 11.36
C GLY A 7 -1.78 -3.49 9.89
N TYR A 8 -0.60 -3.62 9.30
CA TYR A 8 -0.39 -3.88 7.87
C TYR A 8 0.13 -5.30 7.65
N HIS A 9 -0.18 -5.89 6.49
CA HIS A 9 0.33 -7.21 6.11
C HIS A 9 1.74 -7.13 5.53
N TYR A 10 2.06 -6.02 4.86
CA TYR A 10 3.39 -5.78 4.30
C TYR A 10 3.88 -4.36 4.54
N ALA A 11 5.20 -4.20 4.60
CA ALA A 11 5.87 -2.91 4.62
C ALA A 11 6.94 -2.81 3.52
N ILE A 12 7.03 -1.66 2.85
CA ILE A 12 8.09 -1.35 1.88
C ILE A 12 9.03 -0.31 2.50
N ASP A 13 10.29 -0.68 2.72
CA ASP A 13 11.28 0.20 3.33
C ASP A 13 11.96 1.15 2.31
N PRO A 14 12.73 2.15 2.76
CA PRO A 14 13.44 3.06 1.86
C PRO A 14 14.50 2.40 0.97
N ALA A 15 14.95 1.18 1.28
CA ALA A 15 15.86 0.41 0.44
C ALA A 15 15.10 -0.45 -0.59
N GLY A 16 13.77 -0.36 -0.66
CA GLY A 16 12.93 -1.13 -1.58
C GLY A 16 12.71 -2.57 -1.12
N ARG A 17 13.01 -2.93 0.13
CA ARG A 17 12.73 -4.26 0.66
C ARG A 17 11.28 -4.37 1.07
N VAL A 18 10.65 -5.51 0.75
CA VAL A 18 9.31 -5.86 1.20
C VAL A 18 9.42 -6.75 2.43
N TRP A 19 8.79 -6.34 3.51
CA TRP A 19 8.75 -7.05 4.78
C TRP A 19 7.37 -7.67 4.97
N GLY A 20 7.34 -8.97 5.30
CA GLY A 20 6.14 -9.61 5.85
C GLY A 20 5.89 -9.08 7.26
N CYS A 21 4.67 -8.60 7.49
CA CYS A 21 4.23 -8.04 8.76
C CYS A 21 3.15 -8.94 9.36
N ARG A 22 1.90 -8.46 9.45
CA ARG A 22 0.79 -9.29 9.93
C ARG A 22 0.52 -10.45 8.96
N PRO A 23 0.46 -11.71 9.42
CA PRO A 23 0.17 -12.85 8.55
C PRO A 23 -1.20 -12.72 7.87
N LEU A 24 -1.30 -13.15 6.61
CA LEU A 24 -2.53 -13.04 5.78
C LEU A 24 -3.73 -13.84 6.32
N THR A 25 -3.49 -14.79 7.24
CA THR A 25 -4.54 -15.53 7.93
C THR A 25 -5.31 -14.66 8.94
N TYR A 26 -4.78 -13.50 9.29
CA TYR A 26 -5.39 -12.55 10.21
C TYR A 26 -5.78 -11.28 9.48
N GLN A 27 -6.93 -10.72 9.88
CA GLN A 27 -7.39 -9.45 9.33
C GLN A 27 -6.47 -8.29 9.74
N GLY A 28 -6.16 -7.40 8.80
CA GLY A 28 -5.43 -6.15 9.03
C GLY A 28 -6.17 -5.12 9.92
N ALA A 29 -5.46 -4.08 10.32
CA ALA A 29 -5.99 -2.94 11.07
C ALA A 29 -5.40 -1.62 10.52
N HIS A 30 -5.66 -1.36 9.24
CA HIS A 30 -5.05 -0.28 8.47
C HIS A 30 -6.06 0.74 7.90
N VAL A 31 -7.33 0.36 7.69
CA VAL A 31 -8.43 1.28 7.33
C VAL A 31 -9.63 1.00 8.23
N GLY A 32 -9.99 1.96 9.09
CA GLY A 32 -11.11 1.80 10.03
C GLY A 32 -12.42 1.43 9.34
N GLY A 33 -13.07 0.34 9.77
CA GLY A 33 -14.33 -0.14 9.21
C GLY A 33 -14.24 -0.81 7.82
N GLN A 34 -13.05 -0.87 7.20
CA GLN A 34 -12.87 -1.37 5.84
C GLN A 34 -11.64 -2.31 5.70
N ASN A 35 -11.31 -3.08 6.74
CA ASN A 35 -10.17 -4.00 6.69
C ASN A 35 -10.50 -5.35 6.02
N GLN A 36 -11.77 -5.71 5.85
CA GLN A 36 -12.15 -7.06 5.44
C GLN A 36 -11.85 -7.28 3.95
N GLY A 37 -11.22 -8.42 3.64
CA GLY A 37 -10.87 -8.79 2.26
C GLY A 37 -9.77 -7.93 1.62
N ASN A 38 -9.08 -7.09 2.41
CA ASN A 38 -8.09 -6.14 1.90
C ASN A 38 -6.68 -6.49 2.36
N LEU A 39 -5.72 -6.30 1.45
CA LEU A 39 -4.29 -6.39 1.76
C LEU A 39 -3.74 -4.99 2.10
N GLY A 40 -3.49 -4.69 3.37
CA GLY A 40 -2.77 -3.48 3.77
C GLY A 40 -1.26 -3.54 3.51
N ILE A 41 -0.77 -2.58 2.73
CA ILE A 41 0.66 -2.36 2.45
C ILE A 41 1.02 -0.96 2.94
N VAL A 42 2.04 -0.84 3.80
CA VAL A 42 2.59 0.46 4.23
C VAL A 42 3.89 0.74 3.49
N VAL A 43 4.06 1.95 2.97
CA VAL A 43 5.37 2.42 2.49
C VAL A 43 5.97 3.28 3.59
N LEU A 44 7.14 2.89 4.10
CA LEU A 44 7.75 3.53 5.25
C LEU A 44 8.26 4.93 4.87
N GLY A 45 7.69 5.95 5.51
CA GLY A 45 8.01 7.34 5.21
C GLY A 45 6.92 8.34 5.56
N ASN A 46 7.22 9.62 5.35
CA ASN A 46 6.25 10.71 5.37
C ASN A 46 6.26 11.43 4.02
N PHE A 47 5.34 11.06 3.13
CA PHE A 47 5.30 11.56 1.75
C PHE A 47 4.54 12.88 1.57
N ASP A 48 4.18 13.55 2.67
CA ASP A 48 3.91 14.99 2.64
C ASP A 48 5.19 15.81 2.76
N LYS A 49 6.29 15.20 3.23
CA LYS A 49 7.57 15.87 3.50
C LYS A 49 8.73 15.37 2.66
N GLN A 50 8.62 14.18 2.07
CA GLN A 50 9.72 13.54 1.37
C GLN A 50 9.28 12.99 0.01
N SER A 51 10.23 12.93 -0.92
CA SER A 51 10.04 12.28 -2.21
C SER A 51 10.06 10.76 -2.07
N LEU A 52 9.34 10.08 -2.97
CA LEU A 52 9.42 8.63 -3.13
C LEU A 52 10.70 8.28 -3.89
N ASN A 53 11.62 7.53 -3.27
CA ASN A 53 12.89 7.21 -3.93
C ASN A 53 12.75 6.09 -4.98
N ARG A 54 13.76 5.90 -5.83
CA ARG A 54 13.71 4.92 -6.93
C ARG A 54 13.54 3.48 -6.45
N ALA A 55 14.15 3.11 -5.32
CA ALA A 55 14.03 1.76 -4.77
C ALA A 55 12.59 1.48 -4.31
N GLN A 56 11.97 2.45 -3.62
CA GLN A 56 10.57 2.37 -3.23
C GLN A 56 9.64 2.34 -4.44
N GLN A 57 9.86 3.18 -5.46
CA GLN A 57 9.08 3.17 -6.70
C GLN A 57 9.10 1.79 -7.38
N ALA A 58 10.29 1.20 -7.54
CA ALA A 58 10.45 -0.11 -8.14
C ALA A 58 9.81 -1.23 -7.31
N ALA A 59 9.97 -1.18 -5.98
CA ALA A 59 9.36 -2.14 -5.06
C ALA A 59 7.83 -2.06 -5.08
N ILE A 60 7.26 -0.84 -5.06
CA ILE A 60 5.80 -0.62 -5.15
C ILE A 60 5.25 -1.22 -6.45
N MET A 61 5.83 -0.88 -7.60
CA MET A 61 5.36 -1.39 -8.89
C MET A 61 5.42 -2.92 -8.96
N SER A 62 6.59 -3.49 -8.67
CA SER A 62 6.80 -4.94 -8.78
C SER A 62 5.95 -5.73 -7.78
N PHE A 63 5.89 -5.29 -6.53
CA PHE A 63 5.16 -5.99 -5.49
C PHE A 63 3.65 -5.90 -5.69
N ILE A 64 3.11 -4.71 -5.95
CA ILE A 64 1.67 -4.54 -6.18
C ILE A 64 1.24 -5.30 -7.44
N ALA A 65 1.99 -5.23 -8.54
CA ALA A 65 1.65 -5.99 -9.75
C ALA A 65 1.70 -7.52 -9.50
N GLY A 66 2.66 -7.98 -8.69
CA GLY A 66 2.76 -9.38 -8.26
C GLY A 66 1.55 -9.85 -7.46
N GLU A 67 1.18 -9.13 -6.41
CA GLU A 67 0.03 -9.48 -5.56
C GLU A 67 -1.30 -9.32 -6.33
N SER A 68 -1.40 -8.33 -7.21
CA SER A 68 -2.57 -8.15 -8.07
C SER A 68 -2.79 -9.35 -8.98
N ARG A 69 -1.72 -9.87 -9.61
CA ARG A 69 -1.82 -11.12 -10.41
C ARG A 69 -2.14 -12.33 -9.54
N ARG A 70 -1.48 -12.46 -8.39
CA ARG A 70 -1.69 -13.58 -7.45
C ARG A 70 -3.14 -13.70 -6.98
N TYR A 71 -3.81 -12.58 -6.73
CA TYR A 71 -5.17 -12.55 -6.19
C TYR A 71 -6.24 -12.10 -7.20
N ALA A 72 -5.90 -12.01 -8.49
CA ALA A 72 -6.79 -11.51 -9.55
C ALA A 72 -7.45 -10.16 -9.18
N VAL A 73 -6.64 -9.21 -8.72
CA VAL A 73 -7.08 -7.85 -8.35
C VAL A 73 -6.89 -6.92 -9.53
N SER A 74 -8.00 -6.43 -10.07
CA SER A 74 -7.99 -5.33 -11.05
C SER A 74 -7.34 -4.07 -10.46
N SER A 75 -6.66 -3.29 -11.30
CA SER A 75 -6.10 -1.99 -10.93
C SER A 75 -7.14 -1.04 -10.31
N SER A 76 -8.42 -1.17 -10.70
CA SER A 76 -9.53 -0.40 -10.13
C SER A 76 -9.84 -0.70 -8.65
N ARG A 77 -9.34 -1.83 -8.12
CA ARG A 77 -9.47 -2.24 -6.72
C ARG A 77 -8.21 -1.94 -5.88
N ILE A 78 -7.24 -1.24 -6.46
CA ILE A 78 -6.02 -0.80 -5.78
C ILE A 78 -6.26 0.63 -5.31
N HIS A 79 -6.43 0.79 -4.01
CA HIS A 79 -6.75 2.06 -3.39
C HIS A 79 -5.64 2.51 -2.43
N THR A 80 -5.45 3.81 -2.39
CA THR A 80 -4.72 4.51 -1.34
C THR A 80 -5.63 4.73 -0.13
N HIS A 81 -5.07 4.99 1.05
CA HIS A 81 -5.89 5.20 2.25
C HIS A 81 -6.78 6.45 2.11
N GLN A 82 -6.28 7.52 1.47
CA GLN A 82 -7.02 8.74 1.15
C GLN A 82 -8.24 8.48 0.25
N GLU A 83 -8.21 7.45 -0.58
CA GLU A 83 -9.35 7.08 -1.45
C GLU A 83 -10.42 6.25 -0.72
N MET A 84 -10.11 5.71 0.46
CA MET A 84 -11.02 4.88 1.25
C MET A 84 -11.57 5.60 2.50
N ALA A 85 -10.84 6.59 3.02
CA ALA A 85 -11.18 7.25 4.27
C ALA A 85 -10.70 8.73 4.26
N PRO A 86 -11.30 9.60 5.10
CA PRO A 86 -10.89 11.00 5.22
C PRO A 86 -9.55 11.12 5.99
N THR A 87 -8.45 10.88 5.28
CA THR A 87 -7.08 10.92 5.83
C THR A 87 -6.10 11.54 4.84
N ALA A 88 -4.99 12.08 5.36
CA ALA A 88 -3.87 12.54 4.54
C ALA A 88 -2.98 11.38 4.05
N CYS A 89 -3.04 10.20 4.69
CA CYS A 89 -2.27 9.02 4.26
C CYS A 89 -2.72 8.61 2.84
N PRO A 90 -1.81 8.38 1.87
CA PRO A 90 -0.39 8.06 2.03
C PRO A 90 0.57 9.26 1.91
N GLY A 91 0.05 10.49 1.91
CA GLY A 91 0.79 11.73 1.68
C GLY A 91 0.80 12.12 0.20
N GLN A 92 0.92 13.42 -0.08
CA GLN A 92 0.70 13.98 -1.42
C GLN A 92 1.58 13.35 -2.51
N VAL A 93 2.86 13.08 -2.22
CA VAL A 93 3.79 12.52 -3.22
C VAL A 93 3.41 11.09 -3.58
N LEU A 94 3.18 10.24 -2.58
CA LEU A 94 2.83 8.84 -2.83
C LEU A 94 1.42 8.71 -3.40
N GLN A 95 0.48 9.57 -3.00
CA GLN A 95 -0.86 9.64 -3.57
C GLN A 95 -0.80 9.87 -5.09
N ARG A 96 -0.09 10.92 -5.50
CA ARG A 96 0.06 11.25 -6.92
C ARG A 96 0.70 10.11 -7.72
N TYR A 97 1.77 9.53 -7.18
CA TYR A 97 2.45 8.40 -7.80
C TYR A 97 1.51 7.20 -8.02
N MET A 98 0.71 6.84 -7.02
CA MET A 98 -0.26 5.74 -7.12
C MET A 98 -1.36 6.00 -8.15
N VAL A 99 -1.86 7.25 -8.23
CA VAL A 99 -2.83 7.63 -9.26
C VAL A 99 -2.24 7.52 -10.66
N ASP A 100 -1.00 7.97 -10.85
CA ASP A 100 -0.31 7.97 -12.14
C ASP A 100 -0.08 6.53 -12.64
N ILE A 101 0.51 5.66 -11.81
CA ILE A 101 0.80 4.26 -12.21
C ILE A 101 -0.46 3.40 -12.41
N ARG A 102 -1.56 3.74 -11.72
CA ARG A 102 -2.85 3.05 -11.91
C ARG A 102 -3.49 3.45 -13.25
N ARG A 103 -3.35 4.72 -13.66
CA ARG A 103 -3.86 5.23 -14.95
C ARG A 103 -3.05 4.73 -16.14
N SER A 104 -1.74 4.52 -15.98
CA SER A 104 -0.87 4.01 -17.06
C SER A 104 -1.01 2.51 -17.31
N GLY A 105 -1.81 1.79 -16.50
CA GLY A 105 -1.92 0.33 -16.59
C GLY A 105 -0.69 -0.43 -16.08
N SER A 106 0.25 0.25 -15.40
CA SER A 106 1.52 -0.36 -14.97
C SER A 106 1.38 -1.34 -13.80
N LEU A 107 0.17 -1.51 -13.25
CA LEU A 107 -0.14 -2.38 -12.11
C LEU A 107 -0.83 -3.70 -12.50
N THR A 108 -1.05 -3.95 -13.79
CA THR A 108 -1.70 -5.15 -14.34
C THR A 108 -0.84 -5.78 -15.41
#